data_AF-A0A937KV43-F1
#
_entry.id   AF-A0A937KV43-F1
#
_cell.length_a   1.000
_cell.length_b   1.000
_cell.length_c   1.000
_cell.angle_alpha   90.00
_cell.angle_beta   90.00
_cell.angle_gamma   90.00
#
_symmetry.space_group_name_H-M   'P 1'
#
loop_
_entity.id
_entity.type
_entity.pdbx_description
1 polymer ?
#
loop_
_entity_poly.entity_id
_entity_poly.type
_entity_poly.pdbx_seq_one_letter_code
_entity_poly.pdbx_strand_id
1 'polypeptide(L)'
;MIIPGLITLCTVLLILFLEGLQKAWIKKIFNWIPSILFAYLIPAGLSALLNQDYSEATIHTHSKTVFIPLAVLAVMSSLSLVQLKAVGWKPIAVFVSGSFWIALFPVGFLFLFQNTSMVSELFIDQEVWKALPPVVGSWIGGSTSQLVLKEVVACSEALFLTVLVLDNILV
;
A
#
# COMPACT_ATOMS: atom_id res chain seq x y z
N MET A 1 -10.97 1.77 21.28
CA MET A 1 -11.85 1.28 20.19
C MET A 1 -12.55 2.40 19.44
N ILE A 2 -13.30 3.29 20.12
CA ILE A 2 -14.15 4.29 19.44
C ILE A 2 -13.33 5.38 18.74
N ILE A 3 -12.30 5.93 19.39
CA ILE A 3 -11.56 7.09 18.87
C ILE A 3 -10.83 6.79 17.55
N PRO A 4 -10.02 5.71 17.41
CA PRO A 4 -9.37 5.40 16.14
C PRO A 4 -10.37 5.12 15.02
N GLY A 5 -11.47 4.41 15.33
CA GLY A 5 -12.55 4.16 14.37
C GLY A 5 -13.23 5.43 13.88
N LEU A 6 -13.46 6.38 14.79
CA LEU A 6 -14.01 7.69 14.45
C LEU A 6 -13.04 8.49 13.58
N ILE A 7 -11.74 8.51 13.92
CA ILE A 7 -10.71 9.16 13.10
C ILE A 7 -10.69 8.57 11.69
N THR A 8 -10.68 7.25 11.55
CA THR A 8 -10.71 6.57 10.24
C THR A 8 -11.97 6.90 9.47
N LEU A 9 -13.15 6.81 10.09
CA LEU A 9 -14.42 7.12 9.44
C LEU A 9 -14.47 8.58 8.98
N CYS A 10 -14.12 9.53 9.84
CA CYS A 10 -14.07 10.94 9.51
C CYS A 10 -13.09 11.23 8.38
N THR A 11 -11.92 10.58 8.38
CA THR A 11 -10.93 10.71 7.31
C THR A 11 -11.49 10.24 5.97
N VAL A 12 -12.09 9.06 5.92
CA VAL A 12 -12.69 8.52 4.68
C VAL A 12 -13.82 9.42 4.19
N LEU A 13 -14.74 9.83 5.07
CA LEU A 13 -15.84 10.72 4.71
C LEU A 13 -15.33 12.08 4.20
N LEU A 14 -14.29 12.63 4.82
CA LEU A 14 -13.67 13.88 4.39
C LEU A 14 -13.06 13.75 2.99
N ILE A 15 -12.29 12.69 2.74
CA ILE A 15 -11.66 12.45 1.44
C ILE A 15 -12.74 12.29 0.35
N LEU A 16 -13.75 11.46 0.60
CA LEU A 16 -14.87 11.26 -0.35
C LEU A 16 -15.64 12.55 -0.61
N PHE A 17 -15.89 13.36 0.43
CA PHE A 17 -16.53 14.65 0.29
C PHE A 17 -15.69 15.61 -0.55
N LEU A 18 -14.38 15.72 -0.26
CA LEU A 18 -13.47 16.59 -0.98
C LEU A 18 -13.32 16.18 -2.45
N GLU A 19 -13.15 14.89 -2.73
CA GLU A 19 -13.01 14.37 -4.09
C GLU A 19 -14.29 14.56 -4.91
N GLY A 20 -15.46 14.49 -4.26
CA GLY A 20 -16.75 14.80 -4.87
C GLY A 20 -16.95 16.29 -5.21
N LEU A 21 -16.20 17.21 -4.60
CA LEU A 21 -16.30 18.64 -4.89
C LEU A 21 -15.68 18.94 -6.27
N GLN A 22 -16.52 19.35 -7.23
CA GLN A 22 -16.12 19.70 -8.60
C GLN A 22 -15.29 21.00 -8.71
N LYS A 23 -14.67 21.48 -7.61
CA LYS A 23 -13.87 22.71 -7.60
C LYS A 23 -12.48 22.46 -8.20
N ALA A 24 -12.03 23.35 -9.09
CA ALA A 24 -10.78 23.20 -9.83
C ALA A 24 -9.53 23.07 -8.94
N TRP A 25 -9.47 23.80 -7.82
CA TRP A 25 -8.35 23.74 -6.88
C TRP A 25 -8.24 22.40 -6.15
N ILE A 26 -9.36 21.77 -5.81
CA ILE A 26 -9.39 20.47 -5.11
C ILE A 26 -8.92 19.37 -6.06
N LYS A 27 -9.45 19.34 -7.29
CA LYS A 27 -8.97 18.41 -8.32
C LYS A 27 -7.46 18.55 -8.56
N LYS A 28 -6.93 19.77 -8.57
CA LYS A 28 -5.49 19.98 -8.72
C LYS A 28 -4.67 19.39 -7.56
N ILE A 29 -5.18 19.46 -6.33
CA ILE A 29 -4.54 18.83 -5.16
C ILE A 29 -4.55 17.30 -5.29
N PHE A 30 -5.70 16.69 -5.60
CA PHE A 30 -5.81 15.24 -5.72
C PHE A 30 -5.07 14.67 -6.94
N ASN A 31 -4.83 15.48 -7.97
CA ASN A 31 -3.95 15.12 -9.09
C ASN A 31 -2.47 15.08 -8.69
N TRP A 32 -2.06 15.86 -7.67
CA TRP A 32 -0.69 15.89 -7.17
C TRP A 32 -0.48 14.91 -6.01
N ILE A 33 -1.50 14.72 -5.17
CA ILE A 33 -1.45 13.88 -3.99
C ILE A 33 -2.64 12.92 -4.03
N PRO A 34 -2.40 11.62 -4.30
CA PRO A 34 -3.46 10.62 -4.35
C PRO A 34 -4.23 10.51 -3.03
N SER A 35 -5.51 10.17 -3.11
CA SER A 35 -6.41 9.99 -1.96
C SER A 35 -5.87 9.03 -0.91
N ILE A 36 -5.11 7.99 -1.32
CA ILE A 36 -4.52 7.03 -0.38
C ILE A 36 -3.45 7.66 0.53
N LEU A 37 -2.69 8.64 0.04
CA LEU A 37 -1.68 9.31 0.86
C LEU A 37 -2.37 10.13 1.95
N PHE A 38 -3.48 10.81 1.63
CA PHE A 38 -4.30 11.50 2.64
C PHE A 38 -4.89 10.54 3.67
N ALA A 39 -5.34 9.36 3.24
CA ALA A 39 -5.86 8.33 4.15
C ALA A 39 -4.80 7.84 5.15
N TYR A 40 -3.52 7.99 4.84
CA TYR A 40 -2.41 7.66 5.75
C TYR A 40 -1.97 8.86 6.60
N LEU A 41 -1.84 10.04 5.99
CA LEU A 41 -1.32 11.25 6.65
C LEU A 41 -2.31 11.87 7.64
N ILE A 42 -3.61 11.90 7.34
CA ILE A 42 -4.59 12.57 8.20
C ILE A 42 -4.73 11.88 9.57
N PRO A 43 -4.91 10.53 9.65
CA PRO A 43 -4.98 9.85 10.94
C PRO A 43 -3.68 9.97 11.73
N ALA A 44 -2.52 9.86 11.06
CA ALA A 44 -1.21 10.02 11.68
C ALA A 44 -1.02 11.42 12.28
N GLY A 45 -1.38 12.47 11.51
CA GLY A 45 -1.33 13.85 11.97
C GLY A 45 -2.27 14.12 13.15
N LEU A 46 -3.49 13.58 13.12
CA LEU A 46 -4.43 13.68 14.24
C LEU A 46 -3.92 12.96 15.49
N SER A 47 -3.34 11.77 15.34
CA SER A 47 -2.71 11.03 16.44
C SER A 47 -1.60 11.85 17.09
N ALA A 48 -0.75 12.48 16.26
CA ALA A 48 0.34 13.34 16.72
C ALA A 48 -0.17 14.61 17.43
N LEU A 49 -1.20 15.28 16.88
CA LEU A 49 -1.82 16.46 17.49
C LEU A 49 -2.50 16.16 18.83
N LEU A 50 -3.09 14.97 18.96
CA LEU A 50 -3.70 14.49 20.20
C LEU A 50 -2.68 13.91 21.19
N ASN A 51 -1.41 13.76 20.76
CA ASN A 51 -0.33 13.12 21.52
C ASN A 51 -0.74 11.73 22.07
N GLN A 52 -1.48 10.96 21.27
CA GLN A 52 -1.91 9.60 21.59
C GLN A 52 -1.32 8.61 20.60
N ASP A 53 -0.92 7.44 21.10
CA ASP A 53 -0.51 6.31 20.28
C ASP A 53 -1.65 5.29 20.15
N TYR A 54 -1.96 4.92 18.92
CA TYR A 54 -2.99 3.94 18.57
C TYR A 54 -2.41 2.71 17.87
N SER A 55 -1.10 2.48 17.97
CA SER A 55 -0.40 1.29 17.45
C SER A 55 -1.05 -0.03 17.90
N GLU A 56 -1.41 -0.13 19.18
CA GLU A 56 -2.04 -1.31 19.79
C GLU A 56 -3.58 -1.31 19.70
N ALA A 57 -4.18 -0.42 18.89
CA ALA A 57 -5.63 -0.35 18.77
C ALA A 57 -6.19 -1.57 18.01
N THR A 58 -7.29 -2.13 18.53
CA THR A 58 -7.95 -3.30 17.93
C THR A 58 -8.45 -3.10 16.50
N ILE A 59 -8.53 -1.84 16.03
CA ILE A 59 -8.88 -1.50 14.65
C ILE A 59 -7.92 -2.15 13.65
N HIS A 60 -6.63 -2.28 14.01
CA HIS A 60 -5.63 -2.93 13.17
C HIS A 60 -5.96 -4.42 12.98
N THR A 61 -6.32 -5.11 14.06
CA THR A 61 -6.74 -6.52 13.99
C THR A 61 -8.00 -6.70 13.16
N HIS A 62 -9.01 -5.83 13.32
CA HIS A 62 -10.22 -5.87 12.51
C HIS A 62 -9.95 -5.57 11.03
N SER A 63 -9.04 -4.63 10.73
CA SER A 63 -8.60 -4.33 9.37
C SER A 63 -8.02 -5.58 8.70
N LYS A 64 -7.06 -6.25 9.37
CA LYS A 64 -6.39 -7.45 8.86
C LYS A 64 -7.32 -8.64 8.69
N THR A 65 -8.22 -8.86 9.63
CA THR A 65 -9.04 -10.09 9.68
C THR A 65 -10.35 -9.99 8.91
N VAL A 66 -10.89 -8.78 8.72
CA VAL A 66 -12.23 -8.59 8.13
C VAL A 66 -12.17 -7.68 6.90
N PHE A 67 -11.70 -6.43 7.07
CA PHE A 67 -11.82 -5.43 6.01
C PHE A 67 -10.95 -5.72 4.79
N ILE A 68 -9.68 -6.09 5.00
CA ILE A 68 -8.76 -6.41 3.89
C ILE A 68 -9.25 -7.63 3.09
N PRO A 69 -9.56 -8.78 3.70
CA PRO A 69 -10.10 -9.93 2.96
C PRO A 69 -11.41 -9.60 2.21
N LEU A 70 -12.32 -8.86 2.84
CA LEU A 70 -13.58 -8.47 2.22
C LEU A 70 -13.37 -7.52 1.03
N ALA A 71 -12.46 -6.56 1.15
CA ALA A 71 -12.12 -5.65 0.06
C ALA A 71 -11.54 -6.42 -1.14
N VAL A 72 -10.63 -7.37 -0.90
CA VAL A 72 -10.08 -8.23 -1.96
C VAL A 72 -11.20 -9.02 -2.64
N LEU A 73 -12.07 -9.69 -1.87
CA LEU A 73 -13.19 -10.45 -2.44
C LEU A 73 -14.13 -9.55 -3.26
N ALA A 74 -14.48 -8.37 -2.76
CA ALA A 74 -15.35 -7.44 -3.46
C ALA A 74 -14.74 -6.97 -4.78
N VAL A 75 -13.47 -6.53 -4.77
CA VAL A 75 -12.76 -6.09 -5.98
C VAL A 75 -12.61 -7.23 -6.98
N MET A 76 -12.20 -8.42 -6.54
CA MET A 76 -12.06 -9.58 -7.42
C MET A 76 -13.40 -10.03 -8.01
N SER A 77 -14.50 -9.94 -7.25
CA SER A 77 -15.84 -10.30 -7.75
C SER A 77 -16.38 -9.33 -8.80
N SER A 78 -15.88 -8.10 -8.85
CA SER A 78 -16.29 -7.07 -9.82
C SER A 78 -15.67 -7.26 -11.21
N LEU A 79 -14.61 -8.07 -11.34
CA LEU A 79 -13.90 -8.30 -12.60
C LEU A 79 -14.61 -9.36 -13.45
N SER A 80 -14.92 -9.04 -14.70
CA SER A 80 -15.49 -10.04 -15.61
C SER A 80 -14.41 -10.92 -16.24
N LEU A 81 -14.54 -12.24 -16.06
CA LEU A 81 -13.64 -13.23 -16.67
C LEU A 81 -13.69 -13.19 -18.22
N VAL A 82 -14.83 -12.76 -18.78
CA VAL A 82 -15.02 -12.64 -20.22
C VAL A 82 -14.18 -11.49 -20.80
N GLN A 83 -14.17 -10.33 -20.15
CA GLN A 83 -13.31 -9.21 -20.57
C GLN A 83 -11.83 -9.59 -20.42
N LEU A 84 -11.45 -10.30 -19.36
CA LEU A 84 -10.08 -10.78 -19.18
C LEU A 84 -9.62 -11.66 -20.34
N LYS A 85 -10.49 -12.54 -20.85
CA LYS A 85 -10.20 -13.39 -22.01
C LYS A 85 -10.02 -12.58 -23.30
N ALA A 86 -10.74 -11.45 -23.46
CA ALA A 86 -10.65 -10.58 -24.63
C ALA A 86 -9.30 -9.83 -24.72
N VAL A 87 -8.61 -9.64 -23.59
CA VAL A 87 -7.29 -9.00 -23.52
C VAL A 87 -6.18 -9.86 -24.17
N GLY A 88 -6.39 -11.18 -24.25
CA GLY A 88 -5.48 -12.11 -24.90
C GLY A 88 -4.17 -12.35 -24.13
N TRP A 89 -3.20 -13.00 -24.78
CA TRP A 89 -2.00 -13.50 -24.09
C TRP A 89 -0.92 -12.43 -23.83
N LYS A 90 -0.91 -11.32 -24.59
CA LYS A 90 0.19 -10.34 -24.53
C LYS A 90 0.28 -9.66 -23.16
N PRO A 91 -0.81 -9.15 -22.56
CA PRO A 91 -0.72 -8.50 -21.24
C PRO A 91 -0.42 -9.51 -20.13
N ILE A 92 -0.86 -10.76 -20.28
CA ILE A 92 -0.48 -11.85 -19.36
C ILE A 92 1.03 -12.09 -19.42
N ALA A 93 1.63 -12.14 -20.61
CA ALA A 93 3.07 -12.32 -20.75
C ALA A 93 3.86 -11.13 -20.17
N VAL A 94 3.42 -9.89 -20.41
CA VAL A 94 4.03 -8.70 -19.82
C VAL A 94 3.92 -8.74 -18.30
N PHE A 95 2.73 -9.03 -17.77
CA PHE A 95 2.50 -9.17 -16.33
C PHE A 95 3.42 -10.24 -15.71
N VAL A 96 3.42 -11.47 -16.24
CA VAL A 96 4.22 -12.58 -15.72
C VAL A 96 5.72 -12.26 -15.81
N SER A 97 6.18 -11.68 -16.92
CA SER A 97 7.60 -11.31 -17.08
C SER A 97 8.01 -10.20 -16.10
N GLY A 98 7.18 -9.16 -15.93
CA GLY A 98 7.43 -8.09 -14.96
C GLY A 98 7.41 -8.61 -13.52
N SER A 99 6.39 -9.38 -13.14
CA SER A 99 6.29 -10.00 -11.82
C SER A 99 7.45 -10.95 -11.53
N PHE A 100 7.90 -11.72 -12.53
CA PHE A 100 9.07 -12.60 -12.39
C PHE A 100 10.32 -11.80 -12.03
N TRP A 101 10.63 -10.75 -12.78
CA TRP A 101 11.82 -9.93 -12.50
C TRP A 101 11.69 -9.12 -11.21
N ILE A 102 10.55 -8.49 -10.95
CA ILE A 102 10.32 -7.70 -9.74
C ILE A 102 10.43 -8.57 -8.48
N ALA A 103 10.01 -9.84 -8.54
CA ALA A 103 10.14 -10.78 -7.42
C ALA A 103 11.57 -11.33 -7.25
N LEU A 104 12.27 -11.64 -8.35
CA LEU A 104 13.61 -12.26 -8.30
C LEU A 104 14.75 -11.27 -8.09
N PHE A 105 14.64 -10.06 -8.64
CA PHE A 105 15.75 -9.10 -8.64
C PHE A 105 16.23 -8.76 -7.22
N PRO A 106 15.35 -8.52 -6.23
CA PRO A 106 15.81 -8.27 -4.86
C PRO A 106 16.51 -9.47 -4.23
N VAL A 107 16.06 -10.70 -4.52
CA VAL A 107 16.70 -11.92 -4.03
C VAL A 107 18.09 -12.09 -4.64
N GLY A 108 18.21 -11.89 -5.96
CA GLY A 108 19.50 -11.91 -6.65
C GLY A 108 20.45 -10.83 -6.16
N PHE A 109 19.93 -9.62 -5.93
CA PHE A 109 20.70 -8.51 -5.35
C PHE A 109 21.25 -8.87 -3.96
N LEU A 110 20.40 -9.39 -3.07
CA LEU A 110 20.86 -9.85 -1.75
C LEU A 110 21.92 -10.94 -1.86
N PHE A 111 21.73 -11.92 -2.73
CA PHE A 111 22.69 -13.00 -2.90
C PHE A 111 24.08 -12.51 -3.35
N LEU A 112 24.12 -11.54 -4.28
CA LEU A 112 25.36 -10.98 -4.81
C LEU A 112 26.06 -10.02 -3.84
N PHE A 113 25.29 -9.25 -3.06
CA PHE A 113 25.82 -8.16 -2.25
C PHE A 113 25.75 -8.38 -0.73
N GLN A 114 25.27 -9.53 -0.25
CA GLN A 114 25.15 -9.87 1.19
C GLN A 114 26.40 -9.60 2.02
N ASN A 115 27.60 -9.78 1.43
CA ASN A 115 28.87 -9.58 2.14
C ASN A 115 29.29 -8.10 2.27
N THR A 116 28.55 -7.18 1.67
CA THR A 116 28.78 -5.74 1.82
C THR A 116 28.11 -5.27 3.11
N SER A 117 28.84 -4.52 3.95
CA SER A 117 28.32 -4.00 5.22
C SER A 117 27.00 -3.26 5.05
N MET A 118 26.85 -2.44 4.01
CA MET A 118 25.60 -1.75 3.69
C MET A 118 24.40 -2.70 3.53
N VAL A 119 24.57 -3.83 2.84
CA VAL A 119 23.45 -4.75 2.56
C VAL A 119 23.17 -5.65 3.75
N SER A 120 24.20 -6.17 4.41
CA SER A 120 24.01 -6.98 5.63
C SER A 120 23.32 -6.17 6.73
N GLU A 121 23.85 -4.99 7.06
CA GLU A 121 23.35 -4.20 8.18
C GLU A 121 21.98 -3.57 7.87
N LEU A 122 21.80 -3.03 6.67
CA LEU A 122 20.59 -2.26 6.35
C LEU A 122 19.46 -3.14 5.82
N PHE A 123 19.74 -4.07 4.91
CA PHE A 123 18.70 -4.92 4.35
C PHE A 123 18.32 -6.08 5.26
N ILE A 124 19.29 -6.75 5.89
CA ILE A 124 19.04 -7.95 6.70
C ILE A 124 18.77 -7.58 8.15
N ASP A 125 19.72 -6.91 8.83
CA ASP A 125 19.63 -6.67 10.27
C ASP A 125 18.52 -5.66 10.63
N GLN A 126 18.33 -4.62 9.83
CA GLN A 126 17.23 -3.65 9.99
C GLN A 126 15.92 -4.09 9.30
N GLU A 127 15.86 -5.30 8.75
CA GLU A 127 14.69 -5.89 8.06
C GLU A 127 14.08 -5.01 6.95
N VAL A 128 14.86 -4.12 6.33
CA VAL A 128 14.38 -3.22 5.26
C VAL A 128 13.89 -3.99 4.04
N TRP A 129 14.34 -5.24 3.87
CA TRP A 129 13.82 -6.15 2.84
C TRP A 129 12.29 -6.30 2.87
N LYS A 130 11.63 -6.08 4.03
CA LYS A 130 10.16 -6.10 4.17
C LYS A 130 9.45 -4.99 3.37
N ALA A 131 10.17 -3.98 2.87
CA ALA A 131 9.65 -2.98 1.92
C ALA A 131 9.38 -3.57 0.54
N LEU A 132 10.11 -4.62 0.15
CA LEU A 132 10.10 -5.14 -1.22
C LEU A 132 8.75 -5.77 -1.59
N PRO A 133 8.12 -6.63 -0.76
CA PRO A 133 6.83 -7.22 -1.11
C PRO A 133 5.72 -6.18 -1.33
N PRO A 134 5.56 -5.13 -0.49
CA PRO A 134 4.69 -4.00 -0.82
C PRO A 134 4.97 -3.37 -2.18
N VAL A 135 6.23 -3.09 -2.55
CA VAL A 135 6.58 -2.55 -3.89
C VAL A 135 6.08 -3.49 -5.00
N VAL A 136 6.33 -4.80 -4.85
CA VAL A 136 5.84 -5.81 -5.81
C VAL A 136 4.30 -5.81 -5.89
N GLY A 137 3.64 -5.64 -4.75
CA GLY A 137 2.19 -5.53 -4.67
C GLY A 137 1.62 -4.41 -5.52
N SER A 138 2.33 -3.28 -5.62
CA SER A 138 1.88 -2.15 -6.45
C SER A 138 1.78 -2.53 -7.91
N TRP A 139 2.81 -3.21 -8.42
CA TRP A 139 2.82 -3.71 -9.80
C TRP A 139 1.69 -4.70 -10.05
N ILE A 140 1.43 -5.61 -9.10
CA ILE A 140 0.47 -6.70 -9.30
C ILE A 140 -0.98 -6.22 -9.27
N GLY A 141 -1.32 -5.32 -8.37
CA GLY A 141 -2.70 -4.89 -8.16
C GLY A 141 -2.84 -3.59 -7.39
N GLY A 142 -1.87 -2.69 -7.57
CA GLY A 142 -1.86 -1.35 -7.02
C GLY A 142 -1.86 -1.31 -5.50
N SER A 143 -2.38 -0.21 -4.97
CA SER A 143 -2.40 0.11 -3.55
C SER A 143 -3.08 -0.93 -2.65
N THR A 144 -4.15 -1.58 -3.13
CA THR A 144 -4.82 -2.66 -2.39
C THR A 144 -3.87 -3.84 -2.17
N SER A 145 -3.13 -4.23 -3.22
CA SER A 145 -2.19 -5.35 -3.14
C SER A 145 -0.94 -4.99 -2.35
N GLN A 146 -0.45 -3.75 -2.43
CA GLN A 146 0.63 -3.26 -1.54
C GLN A 146 0.26 -3.44 -0.07
N LEU A 147 -0.95 -3.04 0.31
CA LEU A 147 -1.41 -3.08 1.70
C LEU A 147 -1.57 -4.52 2.20
N VAL A 148 -2.09 -5.43 1.36
CA VAL A 148 -2.14 -6.87 1.69
C VAL A 148 -0.73 -7.41 1.93
N LEU A 149 0.21 -7.15 1.03
CA LEU A 149 1.56 -7.70 1.14
C LEU A 149 2.34 -7.12 2.32
N LYS A 150 2.13 -5.85 2.67
CA LYS A 150 2.64 -5.23 3.90
C LYS A 150 2.23 -6.04 5.13
N GLU A 151 0.95 -6.43 5.21
CA GLU A 151 0.45 -7.20 6.34
C GLU A 151 1.00 -8.63 6.37
N VAL A 152 1.16 -9.26 5.21
CA VAL A 152 1.74 -10.63 5.09
C VAL A 152 3.18 -10.68 5.59
N VAL A 153 4.00 -9.68 5.28
CA VAL A 153 5.42 -9.65 5.69
C VAL A 153 5.68 -8.89 6.97
N ALA A 154 4.62 -8.45 7.66
CA ALA A 154 4.68 -7.62 8.86
C ALA A 154 5.62 -6.42 8.68
N CYS A 155 5.50 -5.74 7.53
CA CYS A 155 6.25 -4.52 7.24
C CYS A 155 5.83 -3.42 8.21
N SER A 156 6.81 -2.74 8.82
CA SER A 156 6.52 -1.64 9.74
C SER A 156 5.80 -0.49 9.02
N GLU A 157 4.98 0.25 9.75
CA GLU A 157 4.20 1.37 9.22
C GLU A 157 5.10 2.47 8.63
N ALA A 158 6.19 2.81 9.33
CA ALA A 158 7.14 3.81 8.86
C ALA A 158 7.76 3.42 7.50
N LEU A 159 8.19 2.16 7.38
CA LEU A 159 8.81 1.64 6.17
C LEU A 159 7.79 1.52 5.02
N PHE A 160 6.55 1.13 5.33
CA PHE A 160 5.46 1.10 4.37
C PHE A 160 5.08 2.49 3.87
N LEU A 161 5.04 3.50 4.74
CA LEU A 161 4.80 4.89 4.33
C LEU A 161 5.89 5.37 3.37
N THR A 162 7.17 5.06 3.63
CA THR A 162 8.24 5.40 2.70
C THR A 162 8.02 4.76 1.33
N VAL A 163 7.69 3.46 1.29
CA VAL A 163 7.37 2.76 0.04
C VAL A 163 6.18 3.41 -0.67
N LEU A 164 5.09 3.68 0.05
CA LEU A 164 3.87 4.24 -0.50
C LEU A 164 4.07 5.65 -1.07
N VAL A 165 4.89 6.48 -0.41
CA VAL A 165 5.25 7.81 -0.91
C VAL A 165 6.11 7.70 -2.17
N LEU A 166 7.14 6.86 -2.16
CA LEU A 166 8.01 6.66 -3.31
C LEU A 166 7.23 6.15 -4.52
N ASP A 167 6.38 5.14 -4.31
CA ASP A 167 5.59 4.51 -5.35
C ASP A 167 4.54 5.45 -5.96
N ASN A 168 3.90 6.31 -5.16
CA ASN A 168 2.92 7.28 -5.68
C ASN A 168 3.55 8.54 -6.32
N ILE A 169 4.82 8.85 -6.05
CA ILE A 169 5.50 10.04 -6.61
C ILE A 169 6.34 9.69 -7.84
N LEU A 170 6.94 8.49 -7.88
CA LEU A 170 7.83 8.07 -8.96
C LEU A 170 7.11 7.47 -10.17
N VAL A 171 5.82 7.14 -10.04
CA VAL A 171 4.94 6.57 -11.09
C VAL A 171 4.08 7.67 -11.70
#